data_AF-H2LJH6-F1
#
_entry.id   AF-H2LJH6-F1
#
_cell.length_a   1.000
_cell.length_b   1.000
_cell.length_c   1.000
_cell.angle_alpha   90.00
_cell.angle_beta   90.00
_cell.angle_gamma   90.00
#
_symmetry.space_group_name_H-M   'P 1'
#
loop_
_entity.id
_entity.type
_entity.pdbx_description
1 polymer ?
#
loop_
_entity_poly.entity_id
_entity_poly.type
_entity_poly.pdbx_seq_one_letter_code
_entity_poly.pdbx_strand_id
1 'polypeptide(L)'
;MEIQPGQKLKGNQDKCSNLRKVLLTESNNSHPIPGLAPNTLHMRVKEGSKIHSIVRIATARINDGIRQVVFTGSGRGITKTITCVEILKRNMVGLHQLCKVYYKRTNQNWENPQWEASAPVVEKSVPAICILLSIDPLDPQEPGYQPPQAPGVPPQSPGGLLSVPASPSPKHTAKRLCLDGQIESHL
;
A
#
# COMPACT_ATOMS: atom_id res chain seq x y z
N MET A 1 56.31 40.28 1.08
CA MET A 1 55.20 40.41 0.12
C MET A 1 54.16 39.38 0.55
N GLU A 2 52.98 39.87 0.89
CA GLU A 2 51.88 39.16 1.55
C GLU A 2 51.32 37.96 0.75
N ILE A 3 50.67 37.09 1.53
CA ILE A 3 49.93 35.86 1.22
C ILE A 3 48.82 36.10 0.17
N GLN A 4 48.45 35.09 -0.65
CA GLN A 4 47.04 34.71 -0.87
C GLN A 4 46.87 33.21 -1.23
N PRO A 5 45.98 32.46 -0.54
CA PRO A 5 45.67 31.05 -0.80
C PRO A 5 44.28 30.85 -1.47
N GLY A 6 44.03 29.63 -1.97
CA GLY A 6 42.70 29.05 -2.06
C GLY A 6 41.78 29.53 -3.19
N GLN A 7 41.89 28.92 -4.38
CA GLN A 7 40.81 28.97 -5.36
C GLN A 7 39.76 27.91 -5.04
N LYS A 8 38.70 28.39 -4.39
CA LYS A 8 37.48 27.69 -4.01
C LYS A 8 36.74 27.22 -5.28
N LEU A 9 36.53 25.90 -5.41
CA LEU A 9 35.61 25.30 -6.38
C LEU A 9 34.21 25.89 -6.13
N LYS A 10 33.81 26.83 -6.99
CA LYS A 10 32.47 27.40 -6.96
C LYS A 10 31.52 26.35 -7.52
N GLY A 11 30.88 25.61 -6.63
CA GLY A 11 29.73 24.78 -6.97
C GLY A 11 28.67 25.65 -7.63
N ASN A 12 28.46 25.44 -8.93
CA ASN A 12 27.27 25.92 -9.62
C ASN A 12 26.12 24.96 -9.29
N GLN A 13 25.66 25.08 -8.04
CA GLN A 13 24.27 24.79 -7.72
C GLN A 13 23.42 25.84 -8.45
N ASP A 14 22.25 25.42 -8.94
CA ASP A 14 21.21 26.28 -9.54
C ASP A 14 21.30 26.52 -11.06
N LYS A 15 21.22 25.45 -11.85
CA LYS A 15 20.87 25.57 -13.28
C LYS A 15 19.70 24.67 -13.70
N CYS A 16 18.65 24.65 -12.88
CA CYS A 16 17.41 23.94 -13.21
C CYS A 16 16.15 24.66 -12.71
N SER A 17 16.16 26.00 -12.66
CA SER A 17 15.04 26.80 -12.15
C SER A 17 13.97 27.13 -13.21
N ASN A 18 14.22 26.88 -14.51
CA ASN A 18 13.34 27.37 -15.58
C ASN A 18 12.91 26.33 -16.63
N LEU A 19 12.92 25.03 -16.32
CA LEU A 19 12.48 24.00 -17.27
C LEU A 19 10.98 23.71 -17.15
N ARG A 20 10.22 23.99 -18.22
CA ARG A 20 8.81 23.61 -18.32
C ARG A 20 8.71 22.12 -18.65
N LYS A 21 7.88 21.37 -17.90
CA LYS A 21 7.62 19.94 -18.14
C LYS A 21 6.54 19.82 -19.22
N VAL A 22 6.92 19.51 -20.45
CA VAL A 22 6.01 19.64 -21.59
C VAL A 22 5.26 18.35 -21.93
N LEU A 23 5.81 17.16 -21.70
CA LEU A 23 5.07 15.92 -21.97
C LEU A 23 5.62 14.72 -21.19
N LEU A 24 4.72 13.91 -20.62
CA LEU A 24 5.02 12.61 -20.02
C LEU A 24 4.44 11.52 -20.93
N THR A 25 5.28 10.91 -21.76
CA THR A 25 4.87 9.75 -22.56
C THR A 25 4.98 8.49 -21.70
N GLU A 26 3.83 7.97 -21.27
CA GLU A 26 3.74 6.76 -20.46
C GLU A 26 3.72 5.53 -21.37
N SER A 27 4.86 4.84 -21.49
CA SER A 27 4.96 3.57 -22.23
C SER A 27 3.99 2.51 -21.65
N ASN A 28 3.49 1.68 -22.56
CA ASN A 28 2.33 0.79 -22.49
C ASN A 28 2.17 -0.11 -21.24
N ASN A 29 0.95 -0.08 -20.70
CA ASN A 29 0.08 -1.11 -20.09
C ASN A 29 0.54 -2.46 -19.48
N SER A 30 1.81 -2.78 -19.27
CA SER A 30 2.15 -3.99 -18.50
C SER A 30 2.12 -3.69 -16.98
N HIS A 31 1.06 -4.15 -16.31
CA HIS A 31 1.13 -4.33 -14.86
C HIS A 31 1.79 -5.69 -14.54
N PRO A 32 2.49 -5.83 -13.42
CA PRO A 32 3.29 -7.02 -13.12
C PRO A 32 2.49 -8.27 -12.73
N ILE A 33 1.16 -8.24 -12.79
CA ILE A 33 0.31 -9.38 -12.43
C ILE A 33 0.08 -10.27 -13.66
N PRO A 34 0.61 -11.51 -13.67
CA PRO A 34 0.36 -12.48 -14.74
C PRO A 34 -1.03 -13.10 -14.62
N GLY A 35 -1.56 -13.66 -15.72
CA GLY A 35 -2.74 -14.53 -15.67
C GLY A 35 -4.06 -13.87 -15.26
N LEU A 36 -4.27 -12.59 -15.58
CA LEU A 36 -5.55 -11.94 -15.33
C LEU A 36 -6.71 -12.61 -16.10
N ALA A 37 -7.89 -12.63 -15.48
CA ALA A 37 -9.09 -13.08 -16.17
C ALA A 37 -9.41 -12.16 -17.38
N PRO A 38 -9.97 -12.69 -18.47
CA PRO A 38 -10.21 -11.93 -19.71
C PRO A 38 -11.17 -10.74 -19.55
N ASN A 39 -12.03 -10.75 -18.51
CA ASN A 39 -12.97 -9.67 -18.21
C ASN A 39 -12.58 -8.86 -16.96
N THR A 40 -11.28 -8.66 -16.75
CA THR A 40 -10.77 -7.87 -15.60
C THR A 40 -10.96 -6.38 -15.84
N LEU A 41 -11.55 -5.69 -14.88
CA LEU A 41 -11.69 -4.23 -14.92
C LEU A 41 -10.40 -3.53 -14.51
N HIS A 42 -9.81 -2.72 -15.39
CA HIS A 42 -8.58 -1.98 -15.07
C HIS A 42 -8.87 -0.52 -14.71
N MET A 43 -8.47 -0.11 -13.51
CA MET A 43 -8.63 1.24 -12.97
C MET A 43 -7.28 1.90 -12.74
N ARG A 44 -6.99 2.93 -13.54
CA ARG A 44 -5.78 3.74 -13.37
C ARG A 44 -6.07 4.95 -12.47
N VAL A 45 -5.40 4.98 -11.32
CA VAL A 45 -5.49 6.06 -10.34
C VAL A 45 -4.31 7.02 -10.54
N LYS A 46 -4.64 8.30 -10.73
CA LYS A 46 -3.70 9.41 -10.88
C LYS A 46 -3.91 10.41 -9.75
N GLU A 47 -3.01 11.37 -9.63
CA GLU A 47 -3.14 12.47 -8.66
C GLU A 47 -4.47 13.23 -8.79
N GLY A 48 -4.97 13.45 -10.02
CA GLY A 48 -6.26 14.12 -10.26
C GLY A 48 -7.50 13.24 -10.04
N SER A 49 -7.33 11.93 -9.79
CA SER A 49 -8.44 11.00 -9.65
C SER A 49 -9.34 11.33 -8.45
N LYS A 50 -10.65 11.24 -8.67
CA LYS A 50 -11.67 11.39 -7.64
C LYS A 50 -11.99 10.00 -7.06
N ILE A 51 -11.55 9.77 -5.82
CA ILE A 51 -11.68 8.48 -5.12
C ILE A 51 -13.13 7.96 -5.16
N HIS A 52 -14.10 8.81 -4.80
CA HIS A 52 -15.52 8.44 -4.80
C HIS A 52 -16.01 7.92 -6.15
N SER A 53 -15.62 8.57 -7.25
CA SER A 53 -16.04 8.14 -8.60
C SER A 53 -15.47 6.77 -8.96
N ILE A 54 -14.18 6.56 -8.69
CA ILE A 54 -13.47 5.31 -8.96
C ILE A 54 -14.10 4.16 -8.16
N VAL A 55 -14.25 4.35 -6.84
CA VAL A 55 -14.84 3.34 -5.96
C VAL A 55 -16.27 3.02 -6.40
N ARG A 56 -17.10 4.04 -6.68
CA ARG A 56 -18.48 3.85 -7.15
C ARG A 56 -18.55 2.99 -8.41
N ILE A 57 -17.70 3.28 -9.40
CA ILE A 57 -17.64 2.51 -10.65
C ILE A 57 -17.19 1.08 -10.35
N ALA A 58 -16.18 0.88 -9.49
CA ALA A 58 -15.66 -0.45 -9.19
C ALA A 58 -16.71 -1.32 -8.51
N THR A 59 -17.40 -0.77 -7.50
CA THR A 59 -18.49 -1.46 -6.80
C THR A 59 -19.62 -1.83 -7.77
N ALA A 60 -20.08 -0.89 -8.61
CA ALA A 60 -21.13 -1.17 -9.59
C ALA A 60 -20.74 -2.31 -10.53
N ARG A 61 -19.53 -2.26 -11.10
CA ARG A 61 -19.08 -3.27 -12.07
C ARG A 61 -18.91 -4.65 -11.47
N ILE A 62 -18.48 -4.74 -10.21
CA ILE A 62 -18.37 -6.03 -9.53
C ILE A 62 -19.77 -6.60 -9.23
N ASN A 63 -20.72 -5.76 -8.83
CA ASN A 63 -22.13 -6.16 -8.69
C ASN A 63 -22.75 -6.59 -10.03
N ASP A 64 -22.32 -6.01 -11.14
CA ASP A 64 -22.74 -6.38 -12.51
C ASP A 64 -22.04 -7.66 -13.02
N GLY A 65 -21.30 -8.38 -12.16
CA GLY A 65 -20.70 -9.68 -12.48
C GLY A 65 -19.21 -9.67 -12.84
N ILE A 66 -18.53 -8.52 -12.78
CA ILE A 66 -17.06 -8.50 -12.93
C ILE A 66 -16.41 -9.20 -11.73
N ARG A 67 -15.64 -10.27 -12.00
CA ARG A 67 -14.97 -11.07 -10.96
C ARG A 67 -13.67 -10.46 -10.42
N GLN A 68 -13.03 -9.59 -11.21
CA GLN A 68 -11.69 -9.06 -10.93
C GLN A 68 -11.58 -7.59 -11.29
N VAL A 69 -10.92 -6.81 -10.42
CA VAL A 69 -10.55 -5.42 -10.67
C VAL A 69 -9.09 -5.19 -10.33
N VAL A 70 -8.38 -4.47 -11.20
CA VAL A 70 -6.99 -4.09 -11.00
C VAL A 70 -6.91 -2.59 -10.82
N PHE A 71 -6.27 -2.15 -9.74
CA PHE A 71 -5.95 -0.75 -9.48
C PHE A 71 -4.47 -0.49 -9.69
N THR A 72 -4.13 0.47 -10.55
CA THR A 72 -2.73 0.90 -10.75
C THR A 72 -2.55 2.37 -10.38
N GLY A 73 -1.42 2.69 -9.76
CA GLY A 73 -0.99 4.08 -9.59
C GLY A 73 0.51 4.20 -9.53
N SER A 74 1.03 5.37 -9.87
CA SER A 74 2.46 5.66 -9.87
C SER A 74 2.72 7.04 -9.28
N GLY A 75 3.92 7.21 -8.71
CA GLY A 75 4.34 8.45 -8.04
C GLY A 75 3.30 8.95 -7.05
N ARG A 76 2.82 10.19 -7.26
CA ARG A 76 1.80 10.83 -6.40
C ARG A 76 0.41 10.16 -6.43
N GLY A 77 0.17 9.23 -7.35
CA GLY A 77 -1.08 8.46 -7.43
C GLY A 77 -1.16 7.28 -6.45
N ILE A 78 -0.02 6.77 -5.96
CA ILE A 78 0.06 5.52 -5.18
C ILE A 78 -0.87 5.56 -3.96
N THR A 79 -0.80 6.62 -3.16
CA THR A 79 -1.62 6.74 -1.94
C THR A 79 -3.10 6.66 -2.26
N LYS A 80 -3.55 7.34 -3.32
CA LYS A 80 -4.96 7.27 -3.76
C LYS A 80 -5.35 5.89 -4.26
N THR A 81 -4.43 5.15 -4.88
CA THR A 81 -4.67 3.76 -5.30
C THR A 81 -4.99 2.89 -4.09
N ILE A 82 -4.15 2.97 -3.06
CA ILE A 82 -4.35 2.24 -1.80
C ILE A 82 -5.67 2.67 -1.16
N THR A 83 -5.96 3.97 -1.09
CA THR A 83 -7.24 4.46 -0.54
C THR A 83 -8.45 3.92 -1.30
N CYS A 84 -8.43 3.87 -2.63
CA CYS A 84 -9.54 3.30 -3.42
C CYS A 84 -9.75 1.82 -3.07
N VAL A 85 -8.67 1.04 -2.98
CA VAL A 85 -8.71 -0.38 -2.63
C VAL A 85 -9.26 -0.61 -1.23
N GLU A 86 -8.78 0.13 -0.24
CA GLU A 86 -9.23 -0.01 1.15
C GLU A 86 -10.71 0.37 1.33
N ILE A 87 -11.19 1.39 0.63
CA ILE A 87 -12.62 1.72 0.64
C ILE A 87 -13.43 0.62 -0.04
N LEU A 88 -12.97 0.10 -1.19
CA LEU A 88 -13.71 -0.94 -1.90
C LEU A 88 -13.83 -2.23 -1.07
N LYS A 89 -12.79 -2.62 -0.32
CA LYS A 89 -12.84 -3.77 0.60
C LYS A 89 -13.81 -3.57 1.78
N ARG A 90 -14.10 -2.33 2.17
CA ARG A 90 -15.16 -2.05 3.16
C ARG A 90 -16.56 -2.21 2.58
N ASN A 91 -16.73 -1.89 1.29
CA ASN A 91 -18.00 -2.03 0.60
C ASN A 91 -18.33 -3.50 0.28
N MET A 92 -17.32 -4.35 0.13
CA MET A 92 -17.47 -5.74 -0.29
C MET A 92 -16.56 -6.68 0.49
N VAL A 93 -17.17 -7.63 1.19
CA VAL A 93 -16.47 -8.69 1.92
C VAL A 93 -16.02 -9.80 0.96
N GLY A 94 -15.05 -10.63 1.38
CA GLY A 94 -14.67 -11.80 0.60
C GLY A 94 -13.68 -11.54 -0.55
N LEU A 95 -13.12 -10.34 -0.67
CA LEU A 95 -12.15 -10.04 -1.74
C LEU A 95 -10.74 -10.56 -1.41
N HIS A 96 -10.24 -11.44 -2.26
CA HIS A 96 -8.84 -11.81 -2.31
C HIS A 96 -8.03 -10.66 -2.90
N GLN A 97 -6.84 -10.38 -2.36
CA GLN A 97 -5.99 -9.30 -2.82
C GLN A 97 -4.62 -9.82 -3.23
N LEU A 98 -4.08 -9.29 -4.33
CA LEU A 98 -2.68 -9.47 -4.73
C LEU A 98 -2.06 -8.11 -5.02
N CYS A 99 -1.02 -7.74 -4.29
CA CYS A 99 -0.33 -6.46 -4.42
C CYS A 99 1.10 -6.66 -4.95
N LYS A 100 1.47 -5.92 -5.99
CA LYS A 100 2.82 -5.89 -6.55
C LYS A 100 3.29 -4.43 -6.66
N VAL A 101 4.49 -4.16 -6.16
CA VAL A 101 5.18 -2.87 -6.29
C VAL A 101 6.30 -3.02 -7.30
N TYR A 102 6.47 -2.02 -8.17
CA TYR A 102 7.45 -2.06 -9.25
C TYR A 102 7.86 -0.64 -9.64
N TYR A 103 8.90 -0.51 -10.46
CA TYR A 103 9.27 0.76 -11.05
C TYR A 103 8.79 0.83 -12.49
N LYS A 104 8.15 1.95 -12.85
CA LYS A 104 7.82 2.30 -14.22
C LYS A 104 8.82 3.33 -14.74
N ARG A 105 9.28 3.10 -15.96
CA ARG A 105 10.16 4.00 -16.70
C ARG A 105 9.32 5.07 -17.38
N THR A 106 9.69 6.34 -17.18
CA THR A 106 8.99 7.49 -17.73
C THR A 106 9.96 8.41 -18.45
N ASN A 107 9.62 8.79 -19.68
CA ASN A 107 10.43 9.71 -20.45
C ASN A 107 9.96 11.13 -20.13
N GLN A 108 10.86 11.94 -19.57
CA GLN A 108 10.60 13.36 -19.39
C GLN A 108 11.33 14.13 -20.48
N ASN A 109 10.55 14.69 -21.41
CA ASN A 109 11.04 15.62 -22.40
C ASN A 109 11.21 16.99 -21.75
N TRP A 110 12.42 17.55 -21.82
CA TRP A 110 12.73 18.88 -21.35
C TRP A 110 12.85 19.82 -22.55
N GLU A 111 11.87 20.70 -22.76
CA GLU A 111 11.98 21.74 -23.78
C GLU A 111 12.54 23.01 -23.13
N ASN A 112 13.68 23.49 -23.64
CA ASN A 112 14.26 24.76 -23.26
C ASN A 112 14.23 25.68 -24.51
N PRO A 113 13.68 26.90 -24.45
CA PRO A 113 13.67 27.81 -25.60
C PRO A 113 15.07 28.14 -26.16
N GLN A 114 16.14 27.97 -25.39
CA GLN A 114 17.54 28.21 -25.83
C GLN A 114 18.16 27.03 -26.59
N TRP A 115 17.36 26.02 -26.91
CA TRP A 115 17.80 24.68 -27.22
C TRP A 115 17.22 24.35 -28.61
N GLU A 116 18.05 24.45 -29.65
CA GLU A 116 17.55 24.46 -31.04
C GLU A 116 17.52 23.08 -31.75
N ALA A 117 18.08 21.97 -31.21
CA ALA A 117 18.10 20.68 -31.97
C ALA A 117 18.48 19.39 -31.17
N SER A 118 17.51 18.48 -30.79
CA SER A 118 17.53 17.28 -29.83
C SER A 118 17.26 17.35 -28.25
N ALA A 119 16.05 17.65 -27.73
CA ALA A 119 15.86 17.90 -26.28
C ALA A 119 16.30 16.69 -25.43
N PRO A 120 17.08 16.85 -24.33
CA PRO A 120 17.54 15.70 -23.57
C PRO A 120 16.36 14.94 -22.97
N VAL A 121 16.11 13.73 -23.47
CA VAL A 121 15.11 12.81 -22.92
C VAL A 121 15.72 12.15 -21.70
N VAL A 122 15.38 12.67 -20.52
CA VAL A 122 15.82 12.05 -19.27
C VAL A 122 14.81 10.99 -18.88
N GLU A 123 15.23 9.75 -18.98
CA GLU A 123 14.49 8.61 -18.47
C GLU A 123 14.49 8.63 -16.94
N LYS A 124 13.29 8.60 -16.35
CA LYS A 124 13.09 8.59 -14.90
C LYS A 124 12.39 7.32 -14.48
N SER A 125 12.95 6.66 -13.47
CA SER A 125 12.31 5.55 -12.77
C SER A 125 11.32 6.11 -11.74
N VAL A 126 10.05 5.72 -11.86
CA VAL A 126 8.95 6.17 -10.99
C VAL A 126 8.37 4.96 -10.26
N PRO A 127 8.26 4.97 -8.93
CA PRO A 127 7.62 3.89 -8.21
C PRO A 127 6.16 3.77 -8.63
N ALA A 128 5.67 2.54 -8.71
CA ALA A 128 4.33 2.18 -9.10
C ALA A 128 3.81 1.00 -8.27
N ILE A 129 2.49 0.95 -8.11
CA ILE A 129 1.77 -0.10 -7.41
C ILE A 129 0.68 -0.65 -8.32
N CYS A 130 0.50 -1.97 -8.27
CA CYS A 130 -0.60 -2.69 -8.89
C CYS A 130 -1.27 -3.56 -7.83
N ILE A 131 -2.58 -3.41 -7.67
CA ILE A 131 -3.37 -4.20 -6.72
C ILE A 131 -4.53 -4.85 -7.48
N LEU A 132 -4.54 -6.17 -7.52
CA LEU A 132 -5.69 -6.97 -7.97
C LEU A 132 -6.58 -7.27 -6.77
N LEU A 133 -7.89 -7.06 -6.95
CA LEU A 133 -8.93 -7.59 -6.07
C LEU A 133 -9.77 -8.59 -6.86
N SER A 134 -9.97 -9.78 -6.30
CA SER A 134 -10.74 -10.86 -6.92
C SER A 134 -11.77 -11.44 -5.96
N ILE A 135 -12.96 -11.75 -6.47
CA ILE A 135 -13.94 -12.57 -5.77
C ILE A 135 -13.50 -14.04 -5.77
N ASP A 136 -12.83 -14.48 -6.83
CA ASP A 136 -12.28 -15.83 -6.91
C ASP A 136 -11.03 -15.97 -6.03
N PRO A 137 -10.77 -17.17 -5.48
CA PRO A 137 -9.50 -17.45 -4.84
C PRO A 137 -8.32 -17.18 -5.77
N LEU A 138 -7.29 -16.55 -5.22
CA LEU A 138 -5.98 -16.41 -5.86
C LEU A 138 -5.00 -17.39 -5.20
N ASP A 139 -3.87 -17.65 -5.86
CA ASP A 139 -2.81 -18.50 -5.30
C ASP A 139 -2.28 -17.90 -3.98
N PRO A 140 -2.42 -18.60 -2.83
CA PRO A 140 -1.92 -18.11 -1.56
C PRO A 140 -0.39 -18.05 -1.46
N GLN A 141 0.33 -18.75 -2.34
CA GLN A 141 1.79 -18.74 -2.38
C GLN A 141 2.36 -17.55 -3.16
N GLU A 142 1.53 -16.81 -3.89
CA GLU A 142 1.98 -15.64 -4.64
C GLU A 142 2.45 -14.53 -3.71
N PRO A 143 3.69 -14.02 -3.87
CA PRO A 143 4.18 -12.91 -3.06
C PRO A 143 3.29 -11.69 -3.18
N GLY A 144 2.88 -11.12 -2.05
CA GLY A 144 1.96 -9.99 -1.97
C GLY A 144 0.47 -10.38 -1.96
N TYR A 145 0.15 -11.67 -1.91
CA TYR A 145 -1.20 -12.15 -1.65
C TYR A 145 -1.66 -11.79 -0.23
N GLN A 146 -2.94 -11.45 -0.11
CA GLN A 146 -3.63 -11.24 1.15
C GLN A 146 -5.03 -11.87 1.08
N PRO A 147 -5.42 -12.72 2.05
CA PRO A 147 -6.75 -13.34 2.07
C PRO A 147 -7.84 -12.31 2.40
N PRO A 148 -9.12 -12.64 2.14
CA PRO A 148 -10.24 -11.79 2.51
C PRO A 148 -10.27 -11.47 4.01
N GLN A 149 -10.67 -10.24 4.35
CA GLN A 149 -10.82 -9.83 5.75
C GLN A 149 -12.05 -10.51 6.36
N ALA A 150 -11.89 -11.06 7.58
CA ALA A 150 -12.98 -11.67 8.32
C ALA A 150 -14.00 -10.60 8.76
N PRO A 151 -15.32 -10.86 8.65
CA PRO A 151 -16.34 -9.97 9.17
C PRO A 151 -16.17 -9.79 10.69
N GLY A 152 -15.96 -8.56 11.14
CA GLY A 152 -16.00 -8.21 12.58
C GLY A 152 -14.67 -8.17 13.33
N VAL A 153 -13.51 -8.36 12.68
CA VAL A 153 -12.21 -8.17 13.34
C VAL A 153 -11.75 -6.71 13.16
N PRO A 154 -11.61 -5.90 14.23
CA PRO A 154 -11.01 -4.57 14.11
C PRO A 154 -9.57 -4.71 13.59
N PRO A 155 -9.05 -3.72 12.83
CA PRO A 155 -7.72 -3.79 12.24
C PRO A 155 -6.69 -4.06 13.35
N GLN A 156 -6.07 -5.23 13.30
CA GLN A 156 -5.06 -5.60 14.29
C GLN A 156 -3.89 -4.63 14.15
N SER A 157 -3.62 -3.90 15.22
CA SER A 157 -2.44 -3.06 15.37
C SER A 157 -1.18 -3.91 15.18
N PRO A 158 -0.14 -3.40 14.49
CA PRO A 158 1.10 -4.14 14.29
C PRO A 158 1.89 -4.16 15.61
N GLY A 159 1.72 -5.20 16.40
CA GLY A 159 2.42 -5.37 17.67
C GLY A 159 1.86 -6.54 18.47
N GLY A 160 2.45 -7.72 18.30
CA GLY A 160 2.06 -8.91 19.04
C GLY A 160 3.10 -10.01 18.86
N LEU A 161 4.12 -9.96 19.70
CA LEU A 161 5.13 -11.00 19.89
C LEU A 161 4.44 -12.34 20.21
N LEU A 162 4.87 -13.41 19.53
CA LEU A 162 4.86 -14.82 19.93
C LEU A 162 3.74 -15.26 20.90
N SER A 163 2.70 -15.89 20.35
CA SER A 163 1.77 -16.71 21.12
C SER A 163 2.49 -17.91 21.76
N VAL A 164 2.71 -17.86 23.08
CA VAL A 164 3.11 -19.02 23.88
C VAL A 164 1.86 -19.86 24.18
N PRO A 165 1.88 -21.20 24.01
CA PRO A 165 0.72 -22.04 24.33
C PRO A 165 0.51 -22.13 25.85
N ALA A 166 -0.76 -22.10 26.24
CA ALA A 166 -1.23 -22.14 27.62
C ALA A 166 -0.80 -23.40 28.37
N SER A 167 -0.24 -23.22 29.58
CA SER A 167 -0.12 -24.28 30.59
C SER A 167 -1.26 -24.16 31.61
N PRO A 168 -1.82 -25.28 32.11
CA PRO A 168 -2.97 -25.27 33.01
C PRO A 168 -2.58 -24.97 34.46
N SER A 169 -3.29 -24.03 35.09
CA SER A 169 -3.13 -23.61 36.49
C SER A 169 -3.70 -24.64 37.49
N PRO A 170 -3.09 -24.84 38.69
CA PRO A 170 -3.62 -25.71 39.73
C PRO A 170 -4.76 -25.05 40.52
N LYS A 171 -5.79 -25.83 40.85
CA LYS A 171 -6.91 -25.43 41.72
C LYS A 171 -6.46 -25.42 43.18
N HIS A 172 -6.52 -24.28 43.85
CA HIS A 172 -6.48 -24.22 45.32
C HIS A 172 -7.87 -23.85 45.84
N THR A 173 -8.57 -24.85 46.39
CA THR A 173 -9.81 -24.70 47.14
C THR A 173 -9.48 -24.34 48.58
N ALA A 174 -9.65 -23.08 48.99
CA ALA A 174 -9.61 -22.71 50.40
C ALA A 174 -11.03 -22.82 50.98
N LYS A 175 -11.26 -23.87 51.78
CA LYS A 175 -12.46 -24.03 52.61
C LYS A 175 -12.31 -23.16 53.86
N ARG A 176 -13.28 -22.29 54.12
CA ARG A 176 -13.41 -21.52 55.36
C ARG A 176 -14.05 -22.45 56.41
N LEU A 177 -13.27 -22.93 57.36
CA LEU A 177 -13.75 -23.66 58.53
C LEU A 177 -13.73 -22.70 59.72
N CYS A 178 -14.91 -22.38 60.24
CA CYS A 178 -15.09 -21.84 61.58
C CYS A 178 -14.74 -22.94 62.59
N LEU A 179 -14.04 -22.58 63.67
CA LEU A 179 -14.11 -23.34 64.92
C LEU A 179 -14.40 -22.36 66.05
N ASP A 180 -15.58 -22.58 66.63
CA ASP A 180 -15.97 -22.15 67.97
C ASP A 180 -14.96 -22.65 69.00
N GLY A 181 -14.45 -21.74 69.83
CA GLY A 181 -13.63 -22.06 71.00
C GLY A 181 -14.43 -21.76 72.25
N GLN A 182 -14.90 -22.81 72.93
CA GLN A 182 -15.39 -22.73 74.30
C GLN A 182 -14.84 -23.91 75.10
N ILE A 183 -14.20 -23.62 76.23
CA ILE A 183 -14.40 -24.20 77.59
C ILE A 183 -13.09 -24.16 78.41
N GLU A 184 -13.17 -23.36 79.48
CA GLU A 184 -12.66 -23.46 80.87
C GLU A 184 -11.45 -24.33 81.27
N SER A 185 -10.60 -23.80 82.16
CA SER A 185 -10.58 -24.19 83.59
C SER A 185 -9.43 -23.55 84.42
N HIS A 186 -9.80 -23.11 85.64
CA HIS A 186 -9.05 -23.08 86.91
C HIS A 186 -7.61 -22.50 86.98
N LEU A 187 -7.46 -21.31 87.60
CA LEU A 187 -7.22 -21.12 89.04
C LEU A 187 -7.42 -19.65 89.44
#